data_AF-A0A497LPS3-F1
#
_entry.id   AF-A0A497LPS3-F1
#
_cell.length_a   1.000
_cell.length_b   1.000
_cell.length_c   1.000
_cell.angle_alpha   90.00
_cell.angle_beta   90.00
_cell.angle_gamma   90.00
#
_symmetry.space_group_name_H-M   'P 1'
#
loop_
_entity.id
_entity.type
_entity.pdbx_description
1 polymer ?
#
loop_
_entity_poly.entity_id
_entity_poly.type
_entity_poly.pdbx_seq_one_letter_code
_entity_poly.pdbx_strand_id
1 'polypeptide(L)'
;MAENEITREDLFVLLEAFFREKGLVRQHLDSYNDFVENGLQQIIDEIGEIEIEVPDYPYKIKLGQVWIIDPQSRISGPYVTEVDGTKHEIYPMEARFRNLTYAAPLALEMTPVIDGREQDTELVMIGDLPVMLKSKLCVLSQMTPEELIAHGEDPNDPGGYFIINGSERVIVALEDLAPNRVIIDIDERGASPVYQAKIFSTTVGFRARIELKMKSDGALYVSMPGVPTEIPFVIVMRALGLESDKEIADAVSLDKTVQNELEASFEKAAGVETVKEAILYIGNRVAHGQVEEYRMQKAESILDRNFLPHLGRTRSKRKDKALFLG
;
A
#
# COMPACT_ATOMS: atom_id res chain seq x y z
N MET A 1 -15.32 -26.16 48.99
CA MET A 1 -15.84 -25.76 47.68
C MET A 1 -14.72 -26.05 46.70
N ALA A 2 -14.75 -27.24 46.11
CA ALA A 2 -13.75 -27.61 45.10
C ALA A 2 -14.04 -26.76 43.87
N GLU A 3 -13.01 -26.08 43.36
CA GLU A 3 -13.07 -25.28 42.14
C GLU A 3 -13.53 -26.18 40.99
N ASN A 4 -14.51 -25.70 40.21
CA ASN A 4 -14.91 -26.34 38.97
C ASN A 4 -13.73 -26.25 37.98
N GLU A 5 -12.84 -27.23 38.01
CA GLU A 5 -11.76 -27.34 37.02
C GLU A 5 -12.36 -27.65 35.65
N ILE A 6 -12.03 -26.81 34.67
CA ILE A 6 -12.44 -26.97 33.25
C ILE A 6 -11.87 -28.28 32.73
N THR A 7 -12.72 -29.18 32.25
CA THR A 7 -12.28 -30.47 31.73
C THR A 7 -11.83 -30.38 30.28
N ARG A 8 -11.21 -31.45 29.76
CA ARG A 8 -10.88 -31.55 28.34
C ARG A 8 -12.12 -31.57 27.46
N GLU A 9 -13.23 -32.15 27.94
CA GLU A 9 -14.50 -32.12 27.23
C GLU A 9 -15.03 -30.69 27.09
N ASP A 10 -14.94 -29.88 28.15
CA ASP A 10 -15.35 -28.47 28.11
C ASP A 10 -14.54 -27.66 27.09
N LEU A 11 -13.23 -27.90 27.00
CA LEU A 11 -12.36 -27.28 25.99
C LEU A 11 -12.72 -27.69 24.56
N PHE A 12 -13.13 -28.94 24.35
CA PHE A 12 -13.54 -29.41 23.02
C PHE A 12 -14.84 -28.75 22.57
N VAL A 13 -15.79 -28.55 23.47
CA VAL A 13 -17.04 -27.81 23.18
C VAL A 13 -16.73 -26.37 22.77
N LEU A 14 -15.78 -25.71 23.43
CA LEU A 14 -15.34 -24.35 23.03
C LEU A 14 -14.69 -24.33 21.64
N LEU A 15 -13.88 -25.33 21.31
CA LEU A 15 -13.25 -25.45 20.00
C LEU A 15 -14.28 -25.71 18.89
N GLU A 16 -15.27 -26.58 19.14
CA GLU A 16 -16.36 -26.85 18.19
C GLU A 16 -17.20 -25.60 17.95
N ALA A 17 -17.56 -24.87 19.03
CA ALA A 17 -18.26 -23.60 18.92
C ALA A 17 -17.44 -22.58 18.11
N PHE A 18 -16.13 -22.50 18.32
CA PHE A 18 -15.24 -21.64 17.56
C PHE A 18 -15.27 -21.96 16.06
N PHE A 19 -15.12 -23.23 15.66
CA PHE A 19 -15.16 -23.59 14.23
C PHE A 19 -16.55 -23.42 13.61
N ARG A 20 -17.62 -23.65 14.38
CA ARG A 20 -18.99 -23.45 13.92
C ARG A 20 -19.30 -21.98 13.65
N GLU A 21 -18.79 -21.07 14.49
CA GLU A 21 -18.99 -19.63 14.32
C GLU A 21 -18.01 -19.01 13.32
N LYS A 22 -16.73 -19.39 13.37
CA LYS A 22 -15.68 -18.78 12.57
C LYS A 22 -15.51 -19.42 11.20
N GLY A 23 -15.81 -20.71 11.03
CA GLY A 23 -15.50 -21.45 9.81
C GLY A 23 -13.99 -21.69 9.63
N LEU A 24 -13.61 -22.24 8.47
CA LEU A 24 -12.24 -22.67 8.16
C LEU A 24 -11.45 -21.71 7.25
N VAL A 25 -12.14 -20.85 6.50
CA VAL A 25 -11.55 -19.98 5.46
C VAL A 25 -11.71 -18.48 5.77
N ARG A 26 -12.01 -18.18 7.04
CA ARG A 26 -12.34 -16.83 7.51
C ARG A 26 -11.26 -15.80 7.22
N GLN A 27 -9.99 -16.20 7.24
CA GLN A 27 -8.86 -15.34 6.92
C GLN A 27 -8.97 -14.66 5.55
N HIS A 28 -9.45 -15.39 4.53
CA HIS A 28 -9.62 -14.84 3.20
C HIS A 28 -10.91 -14.02 3.10
N LEU A 29 -12.00 -14.53 3.66
CA LEU A 29 -13.30 -13.86 3.62
C LEU A 29 -13.29 -12.53 4.37
N ASP A 30 -12.79 -12.51 5.61
CA ASP A 30 -12.72 -11.28 6.42
C ASP A 30 -11.79 -10.26 5.77
N SER A 31 -10.63 -10.69 5.27
CA SER A 31 -9.70 -9.79 4.57
C SER A 31 -10.28 -9.22 3.28
N TYR A 32 -10.99 -10.03 2.49
CA TYR A 32 -11.63 -9.56 1.26
C TYR A 32 -12.79 -8.62 1.55
N ASN A 33 -13.61 -8.94 2.56
CA ASN A 33 -14.72 -8.09 2.98
C ASN A 33 -14.22 -6.72 3.46
N ASP A 34 -13.17 -6.68 4.29
CA ASP A 34 -12.57 -5.42 4.73
C ASP A 34 -11.95 -4.62 3.57
N PHE A 35 -11.30 -5.31 2.62
CA PHE A 35 -10.78 -4.68 1.42
C PHE A 35 -11.89 -4.03 0.58
N VAL A 36 -13.01 -4.74 0.40
CA VAL A 36 -14.18 -4.25 -0.35
C VAL A 36 -14.88 -3.10 0.37
N GLU A 37 -15.10 -3.20 1.68
CA GLU A 37 -15.86 -2.22 2.46
C GLU A 37 -15.04 -0.95 2.76
N ASN A 38 -13.74 -1.08 3.04
CA ASN A 38 -12.90 0.03 3.49
C ASN A 38 -11.68 0.26 2.58
N GLY A 39 -11.00 -0.81 2.18
CA GLY A 39 -9.70 -0.71 1.49
C GLY A 39 -9.75 -0.01 0.14
N LEU A 40 -10.76 -0.31 -0.70
CA LEU A 40 -10.90 0.28 -2.03
C LEU A 40 -11.08 1.80 -1.96
N GLN A 41 -11.97 2.29 -1.09
CA GLN A 41 -12.19 3.74 -0.94
C GLN A 41 -10.93 4.44 -0.43
N GLN A 42 -10.21 3.85 0.52
CA GLN A 42 -8.95 4.42 1.03
C GLN A 42 -7.89 4.59 -0.06
N ILE A 43 -7.79 3.65 -1.02
CA ILE A 43 -6.87 3.78 -2.17
C ILE A 43 -7.26 4.97 -3.04
N ILE A 44 -8.55 5.13 -3.32
CA ILE A 44 -9.06 6.25 -4.14
C ILE A 44 -8.83 7.58 -3.43
N ASP A 45 -9.13 7.65 -2.14
CA ASP A 45 -8.94 8.85 -1.31
C ASP A 45 -7.45 9.25 -1.21
N GLU A 46 -6.52 8.29 -1.16
CA GLU A 46 -5.08 8.58 -1.15
C GLU A 46 -4.60 9.22 -2.46
N ILE A 47 -5.19 8.83 -3.59
CA ILE A 47 -4.90 9.46 -4.90
C ILE A 47 -5.55 10.84 -4.96
N GLY A 48 -6.83 10.93 -4.63
CA GLY A 48 -7.63 12.16 -4.53
C GLY A 48 -7.90 12.85 -5.87
N GLU A 49 -6.85 13.34 -6.53
CA GLU A 49 -6.94 14.10 -7.78
C GLU A 49 -5.91 13.64 -8.81
N ILE A 50 -6.32 13.59 -10.06
CA ILE A 50 -5.45 13.31 -11.20
C ILE A 50 -5.29 14.61 -11.99
N GLU A 51 -4.07 15.13 -12.04
CA GLU A 51 -3.73 16.27 -12.88
C GLU A 51 -3.44 15.81 -14.31
N ILE A 52 -4.05 16.48 -15.29
CA ILE A 52 -3.85 16.22 -16.71
C ILE A 52 -3.21 17.46 -17.33
N GLU A 53 -2.06 17.26 -17.97
CA GLU A 53 -1.35 18.33 -18.66
C GLU A 53 -2.09 18.68 -19.95
N VAL A 54 -2.85 19.79 -19.93
CA VAL A 54 -3.49 20.38 -21.11
C VAL A 54 -2.83 21.74 -21.39
N PRO A 55 -2.46 22.07 -22.64
CA PRO A 55 -1.71 23.29 -22.96
C PRO A 55 -2.41 24.61 -22.60
N ASP A 56 -3.74 24.64 -22.64
CA ASP A 56 -4.52 25.89 -22.60
C ASP A 56 -5.09 26.22 -21.21
N TYR A 57 -5.29 25.23 -20.34
CA TYR A 57 -5.86 25.42 -19.01
C TYR A 57 -5.54 24.25 -18.07
N PRO A 58 -5.46 24.48 -16.74
CA PRO A 58 -5.30 23.38 -15.79
C PRO A 58 -6.56 22.50 -15.81
N TYR A 59 -6.36 21.21 -16.09
CA TYR A 59 -7.42 20.20 -16.08
C TYR A 59 -7.11 19.17 -15.00
N LYS A 60 -8.05 18.99 -14.07
CA LYS A 60 -7.93 17.98 -13.01
C LYS A 60 -9.17 17.12 -12.98
N ILE A 61 -9.02 15.86 -12.62
CA ILE A 61 -10.13 14.96 -12.31
C ILE A 61 -10.07 14.66 -10.83
N LYS A 62 -11.09 15.11 -10.11
CA LYS A 62 -11.29 14.78 -8.70
C LYS A 62 -12.00 13.45 -8.61
N LEU A 63 -11.41 12.51 -7.87
CA LEU A 63 -11.97 11.19 -7.64
C LEU A 63 -12.88 11.24 -6.40
N GLY A 64 -14.07 10.69 -6.53
CA GLY A 64 -15.09 10.61 -5.48
C GLY A 64 -15.24 9.19 -4.93
N GLN A 65 -16.49 8.79 -4.72
CA GLN A 65 -16.79 7.47 -4.16
C GLN A 65 -16.65 6.35 -5.20
N VAL A 66 -16.08 5.22 -4.78
CA VAL A 66 -16.08 3.97 -5.55
C VAL A 66 -17.34 3.17 -5.26
N TRP A 67 -17.96 2.66 -6.31
CA TRP A 67 -19.15 1.84 -6.27
C TRP A 67 -18.86 0.47 -6.86
N ILE A 68 -19.09 -0.57 -6.08
CA ILE A 68 -19.07 -1.95 -6.55
C ILE A 68 -20.51 -2.30 -6.85
N ILE A 69 -20.80 -2.51 -8.13
CA ILE A 69 -22.15 -2.55 -8.69
C ILE A 69 -22.77 -1.15 -8.70
N ASP A 70 -23.16 -0.70 -9.90
CA ASP A 70 -23.78 0.61 -10.10
C ASP A 70 -25.08 0.72 -9.26
N PRO A 71 -25.21 1.72 -8.36
CA PRO A 71 -26.40 1.90 -7.54
C PRO A 71 -27.66 2.22 -8.37
N GLN A 72 -27.49 2.69 -9.61
CA GLN A 72 -28.60 2.95 -10.53
C GLN A 72 -29.04 1.66 -11.26
N SER A 73 -28.26 0.59 -11.17
CA SER A 73 -28.62 -0.71 -11.72
C SER A 73 -29.78 -1.34 -10.93
N ARG A 74 -30.66 -2.05 -11.63
CA ARG A 74 -31.68 -2.90 -10.99
C ARG A 74 -31.11 -4.21 -10.43
N ILE A 75 -29.84 -4.48 -10.71
CA ILE A 75 -29.14 -5.70 -10.35
C ILE A 75 -28.31 -5.43 -9.10
N SER A 76 -28.52 -6.21 -8.04
CA SER A 76 -27.82 -6.09 -6.76
C SER A 76 -26.61 -7.00 -6.62
N GLY A 77 -26.41 -7.94 -7.55
CA GLY A 77 -25.32 -8.91 -7.54
C GLY A 77 -24.32 -8.73 -8.69
N PRO A 78 -23.29 -9.60 -8.74
CA PRO A 78 -22.37 -9.68 -9.89
C PRO A 78 -23.15 -9.98 -11.18
N TYR A 79 -22.85 -9.24 -12.24
CA TYR A 79 -23.56 -9.36 -13.51
C TYR A 79 -22.59 -9.24 -14.68
N VAL A 80 -22.96 -9.83 -15.81
CA VAL A 80 -22.21 -9.75 -17.06
C VAL A 80 -23.03 -8.98 -18.10
N THR A 81 -22.34 -8.28 -19.00
CA THR A 81 -22.97 -7.67 -20.17
C THR A 81 -22.70 -8.55 -21.38
N GLU A 82 -23.75 -9.09 -21.98
CA GLU A 82 -23.67 -9.91 -23.18
C GLU A 82 -23.34 -9.06 -24.43
N VAL A 83 -23.00 -9.71 -25.54
CA VAL A 83 -22.59 -9.04 -26.79
C VAL A 83 -23.68 -8.12 -27.35
N ASP A 84 -24.95 -8.43 -27.05
CA ASP A 84 -26.11 -7.62 -27.44
C ASP A 84 -26.35 -6.42 -26.51
N GLY A 85 -25.52 -6.23 -25.48
CA GLY A 85 -25.62 -5.16 -24.49
C GLY A 85 -26.60 -5.44 -23.35
N THR A 86 -27.21 -6.64 -23.31
CA THR A 86 -28.08 -7.02 -22.21
C THR A 86 -27.26 -7.37 -20.96
N LYS A 87 -27.76 -6.98 -19.79
CA LYS A 87 -27.14 -7.24 -18.49
C LYS A 87 -27.96 -8.30 -17.76
N HIS A 88 -27.33 -9.37 -17.30
CA HIS A 88 -27.96 -10.36 -16.44
C HIS A 88 -27.03 -10.76 -15.30
N GLU A 89 -27.64 -11.11 -14.16
CA GLU A 89 -26.93 -11.65 -13.00
C GLU A 89 -26.25 -12.96 -13.35
N ILE A 90 -24.98 -13.08 -12.98
CA ILE A 90 -24.20 -14.29 -13.18
C ILE A 90 -24.08 -15.04 -11.85
N TYR A 91 -24.29 -16.35 -11.89
CA TYR A 91 -24.08 -17.23 -10.74
C TYR A 91 -22.72 -17.94 -10.85
N PRO A 92 -22.09 -18.32 -9.72
CA PRO A 92 -20.78 -19.00 -9.76
C PRO A 92 -20.78 -20.26 -10.64
N MET A 93 -21.82 -21.11 -10.54
CA MET A 93 -21.97 -22.28 -11.41
C MET A 93 -21.98 -21.93 -12.92
N GLU A 94 -22.70 -20.88 -13.31
CA GLU A 94 -22.70 -20.40 -14.71
C GLU A 94 -21.30 -19.94 -15.14
N ALA A 95 -20.60 -19.22 -14.27
CA ALA A 95 -19.24 -18.75 -14.54
C ALA A 95 -18.26 -19.91 -14.78
N ARG A 96 -18.38 -21.01 -13.99
CA ARG A 96 -17.59 -22.24 -14.19
C ARG A 96 -17.86 -22.87 -15.56
N PHE A 97 -19.13 -23.09 -15.91
CA PHE A 97 -19.48 -23.80 -17.16
C PHE A 97 -19.20 -23.00 -18.42
N ARG A 98 -19.36 -21.67 -18.39
CA ARG A 98 -19.18 -20.79 -19.56
C ARG A 98 -17.74 -20.29 -19.73
N ASN A 99 -16.80 -20.72 -18.88
CA ASN A 99 -15.44 -20.17 -18.82
C ASN A 99 -15.43 -18.65 -18.61
N LEU A 100 -16.37 -18.12 -17.83
CA LEU A 100 -16.45 -16.70 -17.51
C LEU A 100 -15.70 -16.40 -16.20
N THR A 101 -15.44 -15.12 -15.97
CA THR A 101 -14.93 -14.63 -14.69
C THR A 101 -16.11 -14.15 -13.84
N TYR A 102 -16.22 -14.68 -12.61
CA TYR A 102 -17.22 -14.22 -11.65
C TYR A 102 -16.76 -12.90 -11.03
N ALA A 103 -17.24 -11.80 -11.59
CA ALA A 103 -16.83 -10.44 -11.20
C ALA A 103 -18.02 -9.48 -11.13
N ALA A 104 -17.86 -8.46 -10.30
CA ALA A 104 -18.79 -7.36 -10.15
C ALA A 104 -18.18 -6.10 -10.79
N PRO A 105 -18.96 -5.33 -11.56
CA PRO A 105 -18.44 -4.14 -12.22
C PRO A 105 -18.19 -3.01 -11.21
N LEU A 106 -17.06 -2.33 -11.37
CA LEU A 106 -16.58 -1.21 -10.57
C LEU A 106 -16.84 0.10 -11.30
N ALA A 107 -17.47 1.04 -10.60
CA ALA A 107 -17.66 2.41 -11.06
C ALA A 107 -17.02 3.40 -10.09
N LEU A 108 -16.56 4.53 -10.59
CA LEU A 108 -15.95 5.59 -9.81
C LEU A 108 -16.58 6.93 -10.17
N GLU A 109 -16.96 7.70 -9.16
CA GLU A 109 -17.38 9.08 -9.35
C GLU A 109 -16.18 9.93 -9.75
N MET A 110 -16.28 10.59 -10.89
CA MET A 110 -15.26 11.49 -11.41
C MET A 110 -15.87 12.87 -11.61
N THR A 111 -15.24 13.89 -11.03
CA THR A 111 -15.65 15.29 -11.19
C THR A 111 -14.55 16.04 -11.95
N PRO A 112 -14.78 16.40 -13.23
CA PRO A 112 -13.86 17.23 -13.99
C PRO A 112 -13.78 18.63 -13.38
N VAL A 113 -12.56 19.13 -13.18
CA VAL A 113 -12.29 20.50 -12.71
C VAL A 113 -11.53 21.23 -13.81
N ILE A 114 -12.21 22.15 -14.48
CA ILE A 114 -11.69 22.95 -15.58
C ILE A 114 -11.53 24.38 -15.10
N ASP A 115 -10.30 24.90 -15.12
CA ASP A 115 -10.02 26.30 -14.72
C ASP A 115 -10.58 26.65 -13.33
N GLY A 116 -10.44 25.71 -12.39
CA GLY A 116 -10.92 25.84 -11.01
C GLY A 116 -12.44 25.70 -10.82
N ARG A 117 -13.21 25.39 -11.88
CA ARG A 117 -14.65 25.13 -11.80
C ARG A 117 -14.93 23.64 -11.88
N GLU A 118 -15.56 23.11 -10.83
CA GLU A 118 -16.10 21.76 -10.82
C GLU A 118 -17.26 21.66 -11.82
N GLN A 119 -17.19 20.68 -12.72
CA GLN A 119 -18.27 20.30 -13.63
C GLN A 119 -19.18 19.27 -12.95
N ASP A 120 -20.17 18.76 -13.68
CA ASP A 120 -21.04 17.70 -13.19
C ASP A 120 -20.24 16.42 -12.90
N THR A 121 -20.55 15.81 -11.76
CA THR A 121 -19.98 14.51 -11.37
C THR A 121 -20.60 13.41 -12.23
N GLU A 122 -19.75 12.63 -12.88
CA GLU A 122 -20.15 11.48 -13.68
C GLU A 122 -19.70 10.18 -13.01
N LEU A 123 -20.56 9.16 -13.06
CA LEU A 123 -20.22 7.82 -12.61
C LEU A 123 -19.60 7.05 -13.79
N VAL A 124 -18.29 6.78 -13.71
CA VAL A 124 -17.52 6.17 -14.81
C VAL A 124 -17.18 4.73 -14.46
N MET A 125 -17.48 3.81 -15.38
CA MET A 125 -17.06 2.40 -15.25
C MET A 125 -15.55 2.28 -15.40
N ILE A 126 -14.86 1.79 -14.36
CA ILE A 126 -13.39 1.68 -14.36
C ILE A 126 -12.88 0.26 -14.61
N GLY A 127 -13.75 -0.75 -14.45
CA GLY A 127 -13.39 -2.15 -14.72
C GLY A 127 -14.29 -3.12 -13.96
N ASP A 128 -13.81 -4.35 -13.79
CA ASP A 128 -14.51 -5.42 -13.06
C ASP A 128 -13.65 -5.93 -11.89
N LEU A 129 -14.28 -6.16 -10.73
CA LEU A 129 -13.68 -6.74 -9.54
C LEU A 129 -14.08 -8.22 -9.41
N PRO A 130 -13.14 -9.17 -9.45
CA PRO A 130 -13.43 -10.56 -9.13
C PRO A 130 -14.07 -10.69 -7.74
N VAL A 131 -15.16 -11.44 -7.66
CA VAL A 131 -15.91 -11.64 -6.42
C VAL A 131 -15.50 -12.95 -5.76
N MET A 132 -15.08 -12.88 -4.51
CA MET A 132 -14.71 -14.07 -3.74
C MET A 132 -15.98 -14.84 -3.34
N LEU A 133 -16.01 -16.14 -3.58
CA LEU A 133 -17.17 -16.98 -3.23
C LEU A 133 -17.42 -16.97 -1.73
N LYS A 134 -18.70 -16.87 -1.35
CA LYS A 134 -19.19 -16.73 0.04
C LYS A 134 -18.71 -15.47 0.79
N SER A 135 -18.08 -14.50 0.11
CA SER A 135 -17.90 -13.15 0.67
C SER A 135 -19.22 -12.40 0.77
N LYS A 136 -19.26 -11.29 1.51
CA LYS A 136 -20.47 -10.45 1.67
C LYS A 136 -21.01 -9.94 0.32
N LEU A 137 -20.12 -9.72 -0.64
CA LEU A 137 -20.46 -9.25 -2.00
C LEU A 137 -21.02 -10.39 -2.88
N CYS A 138 -20.71 -11.65 -2.55
CA CYS A 138 -21.20 -12.80 -3.30
C CYS A 138 -22.65 -13.11 -2.93
N VAL A 139 -23.49 -13.34 -3.95
CA VAL A 139 -24.92 -13.67 -3.80
C VAL A 139 -25.12 -14.93 -2.95
N LEU A 140 -24.20 -15.90 -3.04
CA LEU A 140 -24.28 -17.17 -2.30
C LEU A 140 -24.18 -16.99 -0.78
N SER A 141 -23.65 -15.86 -0.28
CA SER A 141 -23.47 -15.65 1.16
C SER A 141 -24.78 -15.45 1.92
N GLN A 142 -25.85 -15.04 1.22
CA GLN A 142 -27.15 -14.74 1.81
C GLN A 142 -28.18 -15.88 1.61
N MET A 143 -27.80 -16.93 0.89
CA MET A 143 -28.69 -18.03 0.52
C MET A 143 -28.79 -19.10 1.59
N THR A 144 -29.96 -19.73 1.70
CA THR A 144 -30.13 -20.92 2.54
C THR A 144 -29.49 -22.16 1.87
N PRO A 145 -29.20 -23.23 2.63
CA PRO A 145 -28.70 -24.48 2.05
C PRO A 145 -29.58 -25.04 0.93
N GLU A 146 -30.90 -24.91 1.02
CA GLU A 146 -31.84 -25.36 -0.01
C GLU A 146 -31.74 -24.53 -1.29
N GLU A 147 -31.56 -23.21 -1.15
CA GLU A 147 -31.35 -22.30 -2.29
C GLU A 147 -30.01 -22.57 -2.97
N LEU A 148 -28.94 -22.81 -2.20
CA LEU A 148 -27.64 -23.21 -2.76
C LEU A 148 -27.74 -24.46 -3.63
N ILE A 149 -28.45 -25.49 -3.14
CA ILE A 149 -28.69 -26.73 -3.90
C ILE A 149 -29.50 -26.44 -5.17
N ALA A 150 -30.52 -25.57 -5.09
CA ALA A 150 -31.32 -25.19 -6.25
C ALA A 150 -30.49 -24.46 -7.32
N HIS A 151 -29.47 -23.71 -6.91
CA HIS A 151 -28.48 -23.07 -7.79
C HIS A 151 -27.32 -23.99 -8.19
N GLY A 152 -27.33 -25.25 -7.77
CA GLY A 152 -26.33 -26.26 -8.12
C GLY A 152 -25.06 -26.23 -7.27
N GLU A 153 -25.00 -25.41 -6.23
CA GLU A 153 -23.85 -25.30 -5.33
C GLU A 153 -23.97 -26.30 -4.16
N ASP A 154 -22.83 -26.75 -3.61
CA ASP A 154 -22.80 -27.55 -2.39
C ASP A 154 -22.84 -26.63 -1.15
N PRO A 155 -23.80 -26.81 -0.22
CA PRO A 155 -23.83 -26.05 1.03
C PRO A 155 -22.53 -26.14 1.85
N ASN A 156 -21.81 -27.26 1.74
CA ASN A 156 -20.58 -27.52 2.47
C ASN A 156 -19.32 -26.92 1.83
N ASP A 157 -19.42 -26.33 0.64
CA ASP A 157 -18.29 -25.61 0.04
C ASP A 157 -17.87 -24.45 0.97
N PRO A 158 -16.64 -24.40 1.49
CA PRO A 158 -16.23 -23.31 2.38
C PRO A 158 -16.18 -21.94 1.69
N GLY A 159 -16.03 -21.87 0.37
CA GLY A 159 -15.75 -20.62 -0.36
C GLY A 159 -14.33 -20.09 -0.10
N GLY A 160 -14.12 -18.79 -0.28
CA GLY A 160 -12.80 -18.16 -0.08
C GLY A 160 -11.85 -18.21 -1.28
N TYR A 161 -12.39 -18.49 -2.47
CA TYR A 161 -11.66 -18.52 -3.73
C TYR A 161 -12.43 -17.75 -4.82
N PHE A 162 -11.81 -17.56 -5.98
CA PHE A 162 -12.36 -16.83 -7.11
C PHE A 162 -12.59 -17.76 -8.30
N ILE A 163 -13.52 -17.43 -9.18
CA ILE A 163 -13.68 -18.10 -10.47
C ILE A 163 -13.20 -17.13 -11.55
N ILE A 164 -12.06 -17.46 -12.18
CA ILE A 164 -11.45 -16.66 -13.24
C ILE A 164 -11.37 -17.52 -14.50
N ASN A 165 -12.05 -17.08 -15.56
CA ASN A 165 -12.15 -17.80 -16.83
C ASN A 165 -12.57 -19.27 -16.65
N GLY A 166 -13.60 -19.50 -15.83
CA GLY A 166 -14.13 -20.83 -15.46
C GLY A 166 -13.26 -21.65 -14.51
N SER A 167 -12.04 -21.21 -14.22
CA SER A 167 -11.13 -21.92 -13.32
C SER A 167 -11.16 -21.33 -11.92
N GLU A 168 -11.17 -22.20 -10.91
CA GLU A 168 -11.10 -21.80 -9.52
C GLU A 168 -9.67 -21.40 -9.15
N ARG A 169 -9.53 -20.23 -8.51
CA ARG A 169 -8.25 -19.66 -8.10
C ARG A 169 -8.30 -19.21 -6.66
N VAL A 170 -7.36 -19.69 -5.86
CA VAL A 170 -7.19 -19.29 -4.46
C VAL A 170 -5.93 -18.44 -4.32
N ILE A 171 -6.02 -17.39 -3.50
CA ILE A 171 -4.84 -16.61 -3.13
C ILE A 171 -4.16 -17.31 -1.96
N VAL A 172 -2.94 -17.78 -2.17
CA VAL A 172 -2.13 -18.34 -1.09
C VAL A 172 -1.56 -17.18 -0.27
N ALA A 173 -1.79 -17.22 1.04
CA ALA A 173 -1.24 -16.23 1.95
C ALA A 173 0.30 -16.23 1.85
N LEU A 174 0.87 -15.06 1.63
CA LEU A 174 2.32 -14.86 1.62
C LEU A 174 2.75 -14.29 2.97
N GLU A 175 3.79 -14.88 3.52
CA GLU A 175 4.48 -14.32 4.67
C GLU A 175 5.48 -13.26 4.18
N ASP A 176 5.38 -12.06 4.73
CA ASP A 176 6.28 -10.95 4.44
C ASP A 176 6.81 -10.37 5.75
N LEU A 177 7.97 -9.73 5.69
CA LEU A 177 8.54 -9.07 6.85
C LEU A 177 7.64 -7.91 7.29
N ALA A 178 7.50 -7.75 8.61
CA ALA A 178 6.70 -6.68 9.19
C ALA A 178 7.13 -5.31 8.61
N PRO A 179 6.23 -4.59 7.90
CA PRO A 179 6.55 -3.31 7.31
C PRO A 179 6.67 -2.24 8.40
N ASN A 180 7.18 -1.07 8.02
CA ASN A 180 7.28 0.15 8.83
C ASN A 180 8.09 -0.07 10.12
N ARG A 181 9.11 -0.93 10.07
CA ARG A 181 10.05 -1.21 11.16
C ARG A 181 11.48 -1.22 10.65
N VAL A 182 12.40 -0.85 11.54
CA VAL A 182 13.84 -0.93 11.29
C VAL A 182 14.30 -2.36 11.58
N ILE A 183 14.88 -3.02 10.58
CA ILE A 183 15.45 -4.36 10.69
C ILE A 183 16.96 -4.25 10.50
N ILE A 184 17.73 -4.59 11.53
CA ILE A 184 19.19 -4.55 11.51
C ILE A 184 19.71 -5.92 11.06
N ASP A 185 20.73 -5.90 10.21
CA ASP A 185 21.35 -7.07 9.61
C ASP A 185 22.86 -6.83 9.45
N ILE A 186 23.64 -7.91 9.47
CA ILE A 186 25.11 -7.87 9.32
C ILE A 186 25.48 -8.76 8.15
N ASP A 187 26.03 -8.16 7.09
CA ASP A 187 26.52 -8.93 5.95
C ASP A 187 28.00 -9.28 6.15
N GLU A 188 28.26 -10.53 6.50
CA GLU A 188 29.60 -11.08 6.73
C GLU A 188 30.22 -11.71 5.46
N ARG A 189 29.55 -11.65 4.29
CA ARG A 189 30.05 -12.31 3.07
C ARG A 189 31.28 -11.63 2.47
N GLY A 190 31.57 -10.40 2.87
CA GLY A 190 32.69 -9.58 2.38
C GLY A 190 33.98 -9.73 3.20
N ALA A 191 35.01 -8.96 2.82
CA ALA A 191 36.28 -8.92 3.56
C ALA A 191 36.17 -8.25 4.94
N SER A 192 35.18 -7.36 5.11
CA SER A 192 34.79 -6.74 6.37
C SER A 192 33.28 -6.83 6.53
N PRO A 193 32.75 -7.03 7.75
CA PRO A 193 31.31 -7.06 7.98
C PRO A 193 30.70 -5.70 7.62
N VAL A 194 29.59 -5.73 6.88
CA VAL A 194 28.82 -4.52 6.54
C VAL A 194 27.56 -4.50 7.40
N TYR A 195 27.49 -3.54 8.31
CA TYR A 195 26.30 -3.30 9.12
C TYR A 195 25.27 -2.57 8.26
N GLN A 196 24.05 -3.12 8.19
CA GLN A 196 22.97 -2.55 7.40
C GLN A 196 21.65 -2.53 8.16
N ALA A 197 20.86 -1.49 7.95
CA ALA A 197 19.49 -1.39 8.42
C ALA A 197 18.54 -1.30 7.21
N LYS A 198 17.53 -2.16 7.19
CA LYS A 198 16.52 -2.23 6.12
C LYS A 198 15.18 -1.80 6.68
N ILE A 199 14.51 -0.91 5.95
CA ILE A 199 13.18 -0.41 6.28
C ILE A 199 12.29 -0.64 5.06
N PHE A 200 11.27 -1.48 5.22
CA PHE A 200 10.20 -1.62 4.24
C PHE A 200 9.06 -0.67 4.62
N SER A 201 9.09 0.53 4.05
CA SER A 201 8.06 1.54 4.28
C SER A 201 6.88 1.28 3.35
N THR A 202 5.72 0.95 3.92
CA THR A 202 4.50 0.65 3.17
C THR A 202 3.39 1.61 3.58
N THR A 203 2.74 2.22 2.59
CA THR A 203 1.45 2.93 2.68
C THR A 203 0.40 2.17 1.89
N VAL A 204 -0.84 2.66 1.87
CA VAL A 204 -1.90 2.06 1.06
C VAL A 204 -1.48 2.15 -0.42
N GLY A 205 -1.25 0.99 -1.05
CA GLY A 205 -0.89 0.89 -2.48
C GLY A 205 0.56 1.21 -2.86
N PHE A 206 1.44 1.63 -1.93
CA PHE A 206 2.84 1.94 -2.25
C PHE A 206 3.84 1.37 -1.23
N ARG A 207 4.86 0.66 -1.72
CA ARG A 207 5.94 0.09 -0.90
C ARG A 207 7.29 0.59 -1.36
N ALA A 208 8.03 1.20 -0.45
CA ALA A 208 9.39 1.68 -0.65
C ALA A 208 10.37 0.92 0.24
N ARG A 209 11.51 0.51 -0.33
CA ARG A 209 12.63 -0.07 0.42
C ARG A 209 13.69 1.02 0.64
N ILE A 210 13.93 1.34 1.90
CA ILE A 210 15.01 2.23 2.33
C ILE A 210 16.07 1.36 3.02
N GLU A 211 17.33 1.59 2.70
CA GLU A 211 18.45 0.81 3.27
C GLU A 211 19.56 1.76 3.71
N LEU A 212 20.02 1.61 4.95
CA LEU A 212 21.18 2.30 5.49
C LEU A 212 22.33 1.31 5.58
N LYS A 213 23.52 1.71 5.12
CA LYS A 213 24.73 0.88 5.19
C LYS A 213 25.87 1.67 5.75
N MET A 214 26.58 1.07 6.71
CA MET A 214 27.89 1.55 7.14
C MET A 214 28.96 0.93 6.25
N LYS A 215 29.68 1.77 5.50
CA LYS A 215 30.78 1.31 4.65
C LYS A 215 32.08 1.23 5.43
N SER A 216 33.11 0.66 4.80
CA SER A 216 34.45 0.52 5.40
C SER A 216 35.14 1.84 5.72
N ASP A 217 34.66 2.97 5.18
CA ASP A 217 35.12 4.32 5.53
C ASP A 217 34.49 4.85 6.83
N GLY A 218 33.66 4.06 7.52
CA GLY A 218 32.96 4.44 8.75
C GLY A 218 31.76 5.34 8.52
N ALA A 219 31.50 5.75 7.27
CA ALA A 219 30.38 6.63 6.95
C ALA A 219 29.09 5.85 6.65
N LEU A 220 27.96 6.46 7.02
CA LEU A 220 26.63 5.94 6.77
C LEU A 220 26.10 6.45 5.42
N TYR A 221 25.56 5.53 4.63
CA TYR A 221 24.95 5.82 3.34
C TYR A 221 23.51 5.32 3.30
N VAL A 222 22.63 6.12 2.71
CA VAL A 222 21.20 5.86 2.55
C VAL A 222 20.91 5.54 1.08
N SER A 223 20.24 4.42 0.85
CA SER A 223 19.67 4.03 -0.43
C SER A 223 18.16 4.18 -0.39
N MET A 224 17.57 4.80 -1.43
CA MET A 224 16.14 5.03 -1.52
C MET A 224 15.64 4.90 -2.96
N PRO A 225 14.35 4.54 -3.18
CA PRO A 225 13.83 4.36 -4.53
C PRO A 225 13.78 5.68 -5.31
N GLY A 226 14.23 5.65 -6.56
CA GLY A 226 14.26 6.82 -7.45
C GLY A 226 15.59 7.57 -7.46
N VAL A 227 16.53 7.23 -6.57
CA VAL A 227 17.91 7.71 -6.64
C VAL A 227 18.85 6.55 -6.98
N PRO A 228 19.61 6.62 -8.10
CA PRO A 228 20.42 5.49 -8.55
C PRO A 228 21.70 5.26 -7.73
N THR A 229 22.09 6.22 -6.90
CA THR A 229 23.32 6.18 -6.11
C THR A 229 23.01 6.39 -4.63
N GLU A 230 23.78 5.75 -3.77
CA GLU A 230 23.65 5.91 -2.33
C GLU A 230 24.11 7.31 -1.90
N ILE A 231 23.42 7.89 -0.92
CA ILE A 231 23.60 9.28 -0.48
C ILE A 231 24.14 9.27 0.95
N PRO A 232 25.18 10.06 1.29
CA PRO A 232 25.62 10.20 2.68
C PRO A 232 24.48 10.59 3.62
N PHE A 233 24.40 9.95 4.77
CA PHE A 233 23.33 10.11 5.76
C PHE A 233 23.08 11.59 6.13
N VAL A 234 24.14 12.33 6.44
CA VAL A 234 24.06 13.74 6.85
C VAL A 234 23.44 14.62 5.75
N ILE A 235 23.72 14.34 4.47
CA ILE A 235 23.11 15.08 3.36
C ILE A 235 21.61 14.83 3.29
N VAL A 236 21.16 13.59 3.55
CA VAL A 236 19.72 13.28 3.61
C VAL A 236 19.07 14.00 4.79
N MET A 237 19.70 14.00 5.97
CA MET A 237 19.20 14.72 7.15
C MET A 237 19.07 16.24 6.89
N ARG A 238 20.07 16.85 6.23
CA ARG A 238 20.00 18.25 5.80
C ARG A 238 18.88 18.49 4.78
N ALA A 239 18.71 17.61 3.80
CA ALA A 239 17.64 17.73 2.80
C ALA A 239 16.23 17.61 3.41
N LEU A 240 16.09 16.87 4.52
CA LEU A 240 14.84 16.77 5.29
C LEU A 240 14.57 17.99 6.19
N GLY A 241 15.55 18.89 6.34
CA GLY A 241 15.38 20.20 6.98
C GLY A 241 16.03 20.35 8.35
N LEU A 242 16.98 19.49 8.72
CA LEU A 242 17.86 19.70 9.88
C LEU A 242 19.15 20.38 9.42
N GLU A 243 19.34 21.66 9.77
CA GLU A 243 20.45 22.47 9.26
C GLU A 243 21.70 22.39 10.12
N SER A 244 21.53 22.36 11.45
CA SER A 244 22.66 22.35 12.38
C SER A 244 23.20 20.94 12.57
N ASP A 245 24.53 20.79 12.54
CA ASP A 245 25.19 19.52 12.86
C ASP A 245 24.81 19.01 14.26
N LYS A 246 24.58 19.94 15.19
CA LYS A 246 24.10 19.60 16.54
C LYS A 246 22.70 19.00 16.49
N GLU A 247 21.78 19.58 15.72
CA GLU A 247 20.43 19.04 15.56
C GLU A 247 20.44 17.65 14.93
N ILE A 248 21.31 17.42 13.95
CA ILE A 248 21.47 16.11 13.32
C ILE A 248 22.02 15.07 14.31
N ALA A 249 23.05 15.43 15.09
CA ALA A 249 23.62 14.53 16.10
C ALA A 249 22.62 14.23 17.23
N ASP A 250 21.91 15.25 17.72
CA ASP A 250 20.89 15.12 18.76
C ASP A 250 19.66 14.32 18.27
N ALA A 251 19.35 14.35 16.97
CA ALA A 251 18.28 13.55 16.37
C ALA A 251 18.61 12.05 16.32
N VAL A 252 19.89 11.68 16.18
CA VAL A 252 20.33 10.28 16.17
C VAL A 252 20.34 9.70 17.59
N SER A 253 21.03 10.37 18.51
CA SER A 253 21.11 9.93 19.90
C SER A 253 21.60 11.06 20.79
N LEU A 254 21.14 11.05 22.05
CA LEU A 254 21.66 11.94 23.09
C LEU A 254 22.96 11.42 23.72
N ASP A 255 23.36 10.18 23.42
CA ASP A 255 24.60 9.60 23.91
C ASP A 255 25.80 10.06 23.08
N LYS A 256 26.76 10.71 23.74
CA LYS A 256 27.99 11.21 23.13
C LYS A 256 28.83 10.11 22.48
N THR A 257 28.78 8.89 23.01
CA THR A 257 29.55 7.77 22.44
C THR A 257 29.04 7.43 21.04
N VAL A 258 27.71 7.40 20.86
CA VAL A 258 27.07 7.19 19.55
C VAL A 258 27.30 8.38 18.62
N GLN A 259 27.24 9.60 19.15
CA GLN A 259 27.50 10.81 18.35
C GLN A 259 28.93 10.84 17.78
N ASN A 260 29.93 10.32 18.50
CA ASN A 260 31.31 10.26 18.01
C ASN A 260 31.46 9.37 16.77
N GLU A 261 30.66 8.31 16.63
CA GLU A 261 30.69 7.42 15.46
C GLU A 261 30.19 8.12 14.16
N LEU A 262 29.53 9.28 14.28
CA LEU A 262 29.05 10.05 13.13
C LEU A 262 30.14 10.91 12.48
N GLU A 263 31.33 11.04 13.07
CA GLU A 263 32.41 11.92 12.58
C GLU A 263 32.72 11.69 11.10
N ALA A 264 32.94 10.43 10.71
CA ALA A 264 33.19 10.06 9.31
C ALA A 264 32.02 10.42 8.38
N SER A 265 30.78 10.38 8.87
CA SER A 265 29.59 10.75 8.08
C SER A 265 29.49 12.27 7.88
N PHE A 266 29.90 13.08 8.86
CA PHE A 266 29.99 14.54 8.73
C PHE A 266 31.10 14.96 7.76
N GLU A 267 32.26 14.30 7.80
CA GLU A 267 33.34 14.55 6.84
C GLU A 267 32.90 14.33 5.38
N LYS A 268 32.08 13.30 5.12
CA LYS A 268 31.53 13.03 3.78
C LYS A 268 30.50 14.04 3.30
N ALA A 269 29.92 14.82 4.21
CA ALA A 269 28.97 15.89 3.91
C ALA A 269 29.65 17.27 3.82
N ALA A 270 30.97 17.35 4.01
CA ALA A 270 31.72 18.60 3.91
C ALA A 270 31.49 19.27 2.53
N GLY A 271 31.16 20.57 2.56
CA GLY A 271 30.83 21.36 1.37
C GLY A 271 29.35 21.32 0.95
N VAL A 272 28.49 20.64 1.69
CA VAL A 272 27.03 20.70 1.55
C VAL A 272 26.44 21.18 2.88
N GLU A 273 26.31 22.49 3.04
CA GLU A 273 25.95 23.07 4.33
C GLU A 273 24.46 23.42 4.43
N THR A 274 23.86 23.83 3.32
CA THR A 274 22.47 24.30 3.31
C THR A 274 21.48 23.23 2.85
N VAL A 275 20.21 23.37 3.26
CA VAL A 275 19.10 22.50 2.77
C VAL A 275 19.01 22.53 1.25
N LYS A 276 19.20 23.71 0.64
CA LYS A 276 19.13 23.88 -0.81
C LYS A 276 20.24 23.10 -1.52
N GLU A 277 21.47 23.18 -1.01
CA GLU A 277 22.61 22.42 -1.55
C GLU A 277 22.39 20.92 -1.41
N ALA A 278 21.84 20.46 -0.28
CA ALA A 278 21.53 19.06 -0.06
C ALA A 278 20.47 18.53 -1.04
N ILE A 279 19.37 19.28 -1.26
CA ILE A 279 18.35 18.93 -2.25
C ILE A 279 18.96 18.90 -3.65
N LEU A 280 19.80 19.88 -3.99
CA LEU A 280 20.48 19.93 -5.29
C LEU A 280 21.46 18.76 -5.47
N TYR A 281 22.16 18.35 -4.41
CA TYR A 281 23.05 17.19 -4.41
C TYR A 281 22.32 15.90 -4.78
N ILE A 282 21.09 15.72 -4.28
CA ILE A 282 20.20 14.61 -4.64
C ILE A 282 19.71 14.79 -6.08
N GLY A 283 19.22 15.98 -6.45
CA GLY A 283 18.70 16.27 -7.79
C GLY A 283 19.71 16.06 -8.92
N ASN A 284 20.99 16.35 -8.67
CA ASN A 284 22.10 16.14 -9.61
C ASN A 284 22.31 14.66 -9.98
N ARG A 285 21.92 13.73 -9.10
CA ARG A 285 22.01 12.28 -9.31
C ARG A 285 20.78 11.69 -9.99
N VAL A 286 19.64 12.36 -9.84
CA VAL A 286 18.35 11.88 -10.37
C VAL A 286 18.12 12.37 -11.80
N ALA A 287 18.40 13.65 -12.09
CA ALA A 287 18.12 14.28 -13.37
C ALA A 287 19.36 15.03 -13.89
N HIS A 288 20.44 14.30 -14.10
CA HIS A 288 21.69 14.86 -14.62
C HIS A 288 21.47 15.56 -15.98
N GLY A 289 22.07 16.74 -16.16
CA GLY A 289 21.98 17.52 -17.40
C GLY A 289 20.70 18.34 -17.61
N GLN A 290 19.74 18.27 -16.68
CA GLN A 290 18.52 19.09 -16.72
C GLN A 290 18.72 20.43 -16.01
N VAL A 291 17.79 21.37 -16.22
CA VAL A 291 17.77 22.68 -15.54
C VAL A 291 17.76 22.47 -14.01
N GLU A 292 18.41 23.38 -13.27
CA GLU A 292 18.49 23.32 -11.80
C GLU A 292 17.11 23.20 -11.14
N GLU A 293 16.13 23.97 -11.62
CA GLU A 293 14.78 23.98 -11.08
C GLU A 293 14.09 22.62 -11.21
N TYR A 294 14.19 21.98 -12.37
CA TYR A 294 13.65 20.63 -12.60
C TYR A 294 14.34 19.58 -11.70
N ARG A 295 15.66 19.69 -11.51
CA ARG A 295 16.42 18.81 -10.60
C ARG A 295 15.96 18.94 -9.16
N MET A 296 15.75 20.17 -8.70
CA MET A 296 15.26 20.44 -7.34
C MET A 296 13.85 19.89 -7.14
N GLN A 297 12.91 20.23 -8.03
CA GLN A 297 11.53 19.74 -7.94
C GLN A 297 11.46 18.21 -7.91
N LYS A 298 12.28 17.53 -8.72
CA LYS A 298 12.32 16.06 -8.75
C LYS A 298 12.91 15.47 -7.47
N ALA A 299 13.96 16.08 -6.91
CA ALA A 299 14.52 15.66 -5.63
C ALA A 299 13.52 15.85 -4.48
N GLU A 300 12.82 16.99 -4.43
CA GLU A 300 11.77 17.24 -3.45
C GLU A 300 10.63 16.23 -3.55
N SER A 301 10.18 15.93 -4.78
CA SER A 301 9.16 14.91 -5.02
C SER A 301 9.58 13.53 -4.53
N ILE A 302 10.85 13.14 -4.68
CA ILE A 302 11.37 11.86 -4.17
C ILE A 302 11.40 11.86 -2.63
N LEU A 303 11.89 12.93 -1.99
CA LEU A 303 11.93 13.04 -0.53
C LEU A 303 10.53 13.04 0.09
N ASP A 304 9.57 13.66 -0.59
CA ASP A 304 8.20 13.74 -0.09
C ASP A 304 7.42 12.45 -0.38
N ARG A 305 7.39 11.98 -1.63
CA ARG A 305 6.49 10.89 -2.04
C ARG A 305 7.09 9.49 -1.93
N ASN A 306 8.42 9.34 -2.05
CA ASN A 306 9.08 8.02 -2.11
C ASN A 306 9.86 7.67 -0.84
N PHE A 307 10.42 8.66 -0.15
CA PHE A 307 11.19 8.44 1.08
C PHE A 307 10.29 8.31 2.30
N LEU A 308 10.35 7.18 3.01
CA LEU A 308 9.56 6.85 4.20
C LEU A 308 8.07 7.30 4.12
N PRO A 309 7.33 6.89 3.07
CA PRO A 309 5.97 7.38 2.82
C PRO A 309 4.98 7.06 3.96
N HIS A 310 5.25 6.06 4.80
CA HIS A 310 4.41 5.72 5.97
C HIS A 310 4.34 6.82 7.04
N LEU A 311 5.29 7.76 7.05
CA LEU A 311 5.27 8.93 7.95
C LEU A 311 4.55 10.14 7.31
N GLY A 312 4.25 10.05 6.02
CA GLY A 312 3.52 11.06 5.26
C GLY A 312 4.22 11.44 3.95
N ARG A 313 3.43 12.01 3.03
CA ARG A 313 3.87 12.32 1.65
C ARG A 313 3.96 13.83 1.36
N THR A 314 3.95 14.65 2.41
CA THR A 314 3.94 16.11 2.35
C THR A 314 5.21 16.71 2.93
N ARG A 315 5.53 17.94 2.49
CA ARG A 315 6.71 18.67 2.97
C ARG A 315 6.72 18.91 4.48
N SER A 316 5.56 19.07 5.11
CA SER A 316 5.45 19.27 6.57
C SER A 316 5.93 18.06 7.38
N LYS A 317 5.94 16.87 6.76
CA LYS A 317 6.33 15.60 7.40
C LYS A 317 7.82 15.28 7.26
N ARG A 318 8.61 16.13 6.58
CA ARG A 318 10.05 15.90 6.44
C ARG A 318 10.79 15.83 7.79
N LYS A 319 10.37 16.61 8.79
CA LYS A 319 10.96 16.56 10.14
C LYS A 319 10.69 15.23 10.84
N ASP A 320 9.46 14.72 10.77
CA ASP A 320 9.09 13.42 11.35
C ASP A 320 9.92 12.29 10.69
N LYS A 321 10.16 12.39 9.38
CA LYS A 321 11.04 11.46 8.64
C LYS A 321 12.50 11.56 9.08
N ALA A 322 12.99 12.76 9.36
CA ALA A 322 14.37 12.95 9.84
C ALA A 322 14.56 12.31 11.22
N LEU A 323 13.58 12.46 12.12
CA LEU A 323 13.62 11.85 13.45
C LEU A 323 13.49 10.33 13.44
N PHE A 324 12.81 9.75 12.46
CA PHE A 324 12.75 8.29 12.30
C PHE A 324 14.01 7.72 11.65
N LEU A 325 14.68 8.51 10.82
CA LEU A 325 15.91 8.12 10.14
C LEU A 325 17.13 8.19 11.06
N GLY A 326 17.17 9.20 11.94
CA GLY A 326 18.15 9.32 13.02
C GLY A 326 17.96 8.22 14.05
#